data_AF-A0A7X6KXI4-F1
#
_entry.id   AF-A0A7X6KXI4-F1
#
_cell.length_a   1.000
_cell.length_b   1.000
_cell.length_c   1.000
_cell.angle_alpha   90.00
_cell.angle_beta   90.00
_cell.angle_gamma   90.00
#
_symmetry.space_group_name_H-M   'P 1'
#
loop_
_entity.id
_entity.type
_entity.pdbx_description
1 polymer ?
#
loop_
_entity_poly.entity_id
_entity_poly.type
_entity_poly.pdbx_seq_one_letter_code
_entity_poly.pdbx_strand_id
1 'polypeptide(L)'
;MPTLKPRHAITETPEVAHALDVARRHWPDQPPSRLLTRLIETGAQAVEARELDAARERERAVLELTALSTYYPEGYLDDLRDGWPQ
;
A
#
# COMPACT_ATOMS: atom_id res chain seq x y z
N MET A 1 -18.56 33.11 -5.65
CA MET A 1 -17.99 32.36 -4.50
C MET A 1 -16.89 31.44 -5.01
N PRO A 2 -15.61 31.85 -4.96
CA PRO A 2 -14.50 30.93 -5.16
C PRO A 2 -14.39 30.05 -3.92
N THR A 3 -14.58 28.74 -4.06
CA THR A 3 -14.25 27.79 -3.00
C THR A 3 -12.74 27.73 -2.85
N LEU A 4 -12.21 27.78 -1.62
CA LEU A 4 -10.76 27.67 -1.36
C LEU A 4 -10.14 26.33 -1.83
N LYS A 5 -10.97 25.30 -2.01
CA LYS A 5 -10.53 23.99 -2.46
C LYS A 5 -10.31 23.97 -3.98
N PRO A 6 -9.18 23.41 -4.46
CA PRO A 6 -8.96 23.17 -5.89
C PRO A 6 -10.08 22.34 -6.51
N ARG A 7 -10.40 22.63 -7.77
CA ARG A 7 -11.32 21.82 -8.56
C ARG A 7 -10.52 20.88 -9.45
N HIS A 8 -10.81 19.59 -9.35
CA HIS A 8 -10.25 18.57 -10.23
C HIS A 8 -11.34 18.16 -11.23
N ALA A 9 -11.25 18.67 -12.46
CA ALA A 9 -12.17 18.30 -13.52
C ALA A 9 -11.79 16.93 -14.09
N ILE A 10 -12.78 16.06 -14.28
CA ILE A 10 -12.61 14.75 -14.89
C ILE A 10 -13.48 14.71 -16.14
N THR A 11 -12.86 14.44 -17.28
CA THR A 11 -13.58 14.19 -18.54
C THR A 11 -14.03 12.74 -18.56
N GLU A 12 -15.27 12.50 -18.96
CA GLU A 12 -15.77 11.13 -19.10
C GLU A 12 -15.11 10.45 -20.30
N THR A 13 -14.34 9.40 -20.02
CA THR A 13 -13.78 8.47 -20.99
C THR A 13 -14.48 7.11 -20.87
N PRO A 14 -14.28 6.16 -21.81
CA PRO A 14 -14.84 4.81 -21.69
C PRO A 14 -14.49 4.12 -20.37
N GLU A 15 -13.28 4.35 -19.85
CA GLU A 15 -12.81 3.80 -18.57
C GLU A 15 -13.54 4.43 -17.38
N VAL A 16 -13.78 5.75 -17.43
CA VAL A 16 -14.56 6.47 -16.40
C VAL A 16 -16.01 5.99 -16.42
N ALA A 17 -16.61 5.83 -17.60
CA ALA A 17 -17.96 5.30 -17.74
C ALA A 17 -18.08 3.88 -17.16
N HIS A 18 -17.11 3.01 -17.48
CA HIS A 18 -17.04 1.67 -16.91
C HIS A 18 -16.89 1.68 -15.38
N ALA A 19 -16.02 2.53 -14.84
CA ALA A 19 -15.83 2.68 -13.41
C ALA A 19 -17.13 3.13 -12.72
N LEU A 20 -17.89 4.05 -13.34
CA LEU A 20 -19.20 4.48 -12.85
C LEU A 20 -20.24 3.36 -12.91
N ASP A 21 -20.23 2.51 -13.95
CA ASP A 21 -21.09 1.32 -14.04
C ASP A 21 -20.80 0.35 -12.90
N VAL A 22 -19.53 0.09 -12.62
CA VAL A 22 -19.10 -0.74 -11.48
C VAL A 22 -19.57 -0.12 -10.18
N ALA A 23 -19.31 1.17 -9.98
CA ALA A 23 -19.69 1.89 -8.77
C ALA A 23 -21.21 1.86 -8.52
N ARG A 24 -22.04 1.98 -9.56
CA ARG A 24 -23.51 1.90 -9.45
C ARG A 24 -24.00 0.55 -8.93
N ARG A 25 -23.29 -0.54 -9.19
CA ARG A 25 -23.63 -1.86 -8.64
C ARG A 25 -23.40 -1.94 -7.12
N HIS A 26 -22.41 -1.21 -6.61
CA HIS A 26 -22.07 -1.19 -5.18
C HIS A 26 -22.79 -0.07 -4.40
N TRP A 27 -23.07 1.05 -5.06
CA TRP A 27 -23.74 2.21 -4.49
C TRP A 27 -24.86 2.67 -5.43
N PRO A 28 -26.02 1.99 -5.41
CA PRO A 28 -27.15 2.36 -6.26
C PRO A 28 -27.69 3.75 -5.92
N ASP A 29 -28.41 4.36 -6.87
CA ASP A 29 -29.15 5.62 -6.74
C ASP A 29 -28.32 6.86 -6.38
N GLN A 30 -27.00 6.81 -6.58
CA GLN A 30 -26.11 7.95 -6.39
C GLN A 30 -25.81 8.67 -7.72
N PRO A 31 -25.71 10.02 -7.71
CA PRO A 31 -25.28 10.76 -8.87
C PRO A 31 -23.81 10.44 -9.21
N PRO A 32 -23.39 10.54 -10.49
CA PRO A 32 -22.03 10.25 -10.92
C PRO A 32 -20.93 10.97 -10.13
N SER A 33 -21.14 12.22 -9.74
CA SER A 33 -20.18 12.99 -8.95
C SER A 33 -19.89 12.35 -7.58
N ARG A 34 -20.92 11.85 -6.91
CA ARG A 34 -20.77 11.18 -5.61
C ARG A 34 -20.14 9.79 -5.75
N LEU A 35 -20.42 9.10 -6.86
CA LEU A 35 -19.76 7.84 -7.20
C LEU A 35 -18.27 8.05 -7.45
N LEU A 36 -17.88 9.08 -8.19
CA LEU A 36 -16.47 9.44 -8.39
C LEU A 36 -15.77 9.74 -7.05
N THR A 37 -16.41 10.49 -6.16
CA THR A 37 -15.87 10.73 -4.81
C THR A 37 -15.64 9.43 -4.04
N ARG A 38 -16.63 8.52 -4.02
CA ARG A 38 -16.51 7.22 -3.34
C ARG A 38 -15.42 6.34 -3.94
N LEU A 39 -15.29 6.34 -5.27
CA LEU A 39 -14.23 5.61 -5.96
C LEU A 39 -12.85 6.14 -5.59
N ILE A 40 -12.68 7.46 -5.52
CA ILE A 40 -11.41 8.10 -5.10
C ILE A 40 -11.08 7.73 -3.66
N GLU A 41 -12.04 7.81 -2.74
CA GLU A 41 -11.86 7.45 -1.32
C GLU A 41 -11.50 5.97 -1.16
N THR A 42 -12.21 5.08 -1.87
CA THR A 42 -11.95 3.63 -1.84
C THR A 42 -10.59 3.31 -2.46
N GLY A 43 -10.21 3.99 -3.53
CA GLY A 43 -8.90 3.86 -4.17
C GLY A 43 -7.77 4.30 -3.25
N ALA A 44 -7.93 5.41 -2.53
CA ALA A 44 -6.95 5.89 -1.55
C ALA A 44 -6.74 4.85 -0.43
N GLN A 45 -7.83 4.33 0.15
CA GLN A 45 -7.76 3.29 1.18
C GLN A 45 -7.05 2.03 0.67
N ALA A 46 -7.31 1.62 -0.57
CA ALA A 46 -6.66 0.45 -1.16
C ALA A 46 -5.15 0.67 -1.38
N VAL A 47 -4.72 1.88 -1.73
CA VAL A 47 -3.30 2.23 -1.85
C VAL A 47 -2.64 2.23 -0.47
N GLU A 48 -3.24 2.89 0.52
CA GLU A 48 -2.74 2.93 1.90
C GLU A 48 -2.61 1.53 2.52
N ALA A 49 -3.59 0.64 2.28
CA ALA A 49 -3.55 -0.73 2.75
C ALA A 49 -2.36 -1.51 2.16
N ARG A 50 -2.07 -1.33 0.86
CA ARG A 50 -0.92 -1.98 0.20
C ARG A 50 0.41 -1.52 0.78
N GLU A 51 0.55 -0.22 1.06
CA GLU A 51 1.76 0.32 1.68
C GLU A 51 1.96 -0.22 3.10
N LEU A 52 0.88 -0.32 3.89
CA LEU A 52 0.92 -0.91 5.22
C LEU A 52 1.31 -2.40 5.18
N ASP A 53 0.77 -3.16 4.24
CA ASP A 53 1.09 -4.57 4.09
C ASP A 53 2.54 -4.77 3.65
N ALA A 54 3.05 -3.94 2.73
CA ALA A 54 4.46 -3.95 2.34
C ALA A 54 5.39 -3.61 3.51
N ALA A 55 5.02 -2.65 4.35
CA ALA A 55 5.78 -2.29 5.55
C ALA A 55 5.81 -3.43 6.57
N ARG A 56 4.66 -4.10 6.80
CA ARG A 56 4.57 -5.27 7.69
C ARG A 56 5.38 -6.45 7.18
N GLU A 57 5.37 -6.69 5.87
CA GLU A 57 6.15 -7.77 5.27
C GLU A 57 7.65 -7.53 5.45
N ARG A 58 8.10 -6.28 5.25
CA ARG A 58 9.47 -5.88 5.54
C ARG A 58 9.82 -6.07 7.02
N GLU A 59 8.93 -5.67 7.94
CA GLU A 59 9.14 -5.85 9.38
C GLU A 59 9.27 -7.34 9.75
N ARG A 60 8.40 -8.20 9.22
CA ARG A 60 8.49 -9.66 9.40
C ARG A 60 9.80 -10.22 8.89
N ALA A 61 10.22 -9.85 7.68
CA ALA A 61 11.48 -10.33 7.12
C ALA A 61 12.70 -9.94 7.99
N VAL A 62 12.70 -8.71 8.54
CA VAL A 62 13.73 -8.28 9.50
C VAL A 62 13.67 -9.09 10.78
N LEU A 63 12.48 -9.32 11.35
CA LEU A 63 12.32 -10.12 12.56
C LEU A 63 12.79 -11.57 12.36
N GLU A 64 12.46 -12.20 11.23
CA GLU A 64 12.94 -13.54 10.88
C GLU A 64 14.47 -13.61 10.77
N LEU A 65 15.11 -12.62 10.14
CA LEU A 65 16.57 -12.50 10.10
C LEU A 65 17.16 -12.36 11.51
N THR A 66 16.55 -11.56 12.38
CA THR A 66 17.03 -11.38 13.76
C THR A 66 16.78 -12.62 14.62
N ALA A 67 15.80 -13.47 14.34
CA ALA A 67 15.61 -14.73 15.05
C ALA A 67 16.81 -15.67 14.87
N LEU A 68 17.48 -15.61 13.72
CA LEU A 68 18.71 -16.37 13.48
C LEU A 68 19.90 -15.86 14.31
N SER A 69 19.88 -14.62 14.80
CA SER A 69 20.95 -14.08 15.66
C SER A 69 21.13 -14.87 16.96
N THR A 70 20.10 -15.59 17.42
CA THR A 70 20.23 -16.51 18.57
C THR A 70 21.23 -17.65 18.29
N TYR A 71 21.39 -18.06 17.03
CA TYR A 71 22.35 -19.08 16.61
C TYR A 71 23.71 -18.50 16.21
N TYR A 72 23.78 -17.18 16.00
CA TYR A 72 24.97 -16.45 15.56
C TYR A 72 25.21 -15.27 16.51
N PRO A 73 25.70 -15.54 17.74
CA PRO A 73 25.92 -14.50 18.74
C PRO A 73 26.99 -13.49 18.28
N GLU A 74 27.05 -12.36 18.96
CA GLU A 74 28.08 -11.35 18.72
C GLU A 74 29.48 -11.96 18.87
N GLY A 75 30.37 -11.71 17.91
CA GLY A 75 31.70 -12.33 17.84
C GLY A 75 31.78 -13.69 17.14
N TYR A 76 30.65 -14.35 16.83
CA TYR A 76 30.63 -15.68 16.18
C TYR A 76 31.46 -15.75 14.89
N LEU A 77 31.40 -14.70 14.07
CA LEU A 77 32.14 -14.67 12.81
C LEU A 77 33.64 -14.49 13.00
N ASP A 78 34.06 -13.82 14.07
CA ASP A 78 35.47 -13.61 14.37
C ASP A 78 36.06 -14.93 14.91
N ASP A 79 35.36 -15.60 15.83
CA ASP A 79 35.71 -16.95 16.30
C ASP A 79 35.82 -17.98 15.15
N LEU A 80 34.89 -17.91 14.19
CA LEU A 80 34.90 -18.80 13.02
C LEU A 80 36.09 -18.53 12.09
N ARG A 81 36.47 -17.25 11.91
CA ARG A 81 37.57 -16.83 11.03
C ARG A 81 38.94 -17.18 11.61
N ASP A 82 39.08 -17.14 12.93
CA ASP A 82 40.32 -17.54 13.62
C ASP A 82 40.68 -19.02 13.35
N GLY A 83 39.68 -19.86 13.04
CA GLY A 83 39.88 -21.27 12.71
C GLY A 83 40.27 -21.57 11.26
N TRP A 84 40.29 -20.57 10.36
CA TRP A 84 40.60 -20.79 8.94
C TRP A 84 42.09 -20.55 8.66
N PRO A 85 42.78 -21.49 7.98
CA PRO A 85 44.13 -21.22 7.49
C PRO A 85 44.08 -20.12 6.41
N GLN A 86 45.10 -19.27 6.40
CA GLN A 86 45.27 -18.19 5.41
C GLN A 86 45.33 -18.69 3.97
#